data_AF-A0A9P8BF55-F1
#
_entry.id   AF-A0A9P8BF55-F1
#
_cell.length_a   1.000
_cell.length_b   1.000
_cell.length_c   1.000
_cell.angle_alpha   90.00
_cell.angle_beta   90.00
_cell.angle_gamma   90.00
#
_symmetry.space_group_name_H-M   'P 1'
#
loop_
_entity.id
_entity.type
_entity.pdbx_description
1 polymer ?
#
loop_
_entity_poly.entity_id
_entity_poly.type
_entity_poly.pdbx_seq_one_letter_code
_entity_poly.pdbx_strand_id
1 'polypeptide(L)'
;MATIPFVQFSSLILYYIGLSNGQANLSRPKKPPQDQLRSVSSNVVFTDVQEERKERTALDISPFIHRHVAISTKEPFHGEVYDAFAWHIRRVSRKYPELNITVDIYEQEAVGDFTAWMQDLGMVTHPVKAAKDLRDDISRTDLFGDGRMIDLVIPASAETDVDEHSDYLWEAYQQRPADRRFELASIMHHGHNTEHWGHLSKWSRLRLFRYFFISEHVARKARSLLQSWADKKNTRDACFEYIRTDVFVPILDLSSIIIPKERDPPRGLSRVAIQGNFDQYMRDYEGTFRDLVQSFKADSTAWGYLPLRSDDAAASYQSDPRSAIPPFELHLLGGRGKLNIPNELKNVVKVHFNLESRKYWAVLQSMHVIVPAFSRGDEYYTCIASSSCHSAMQCNVPLLVTRRLRESYTYLEDSVTIVRPQAISEIQAIKVLRTGVMPEVDSPTLENDIRRMMVGGWRRSTSQFDAFKQKIWDKNDELVTRVLCGE
;
A
#
# COMPACT_ATOMS: atom_id res chain seq x y z
N MET A 1 10.13 -44.19 -1.65
CA MET A 1 9.89 -43.47 -0.38
C MET A 1 11.00 -42.45 -0.23
N ALA A 2 10.74 -41.19 -0.55
CA ALA A 2 11.69 -40.10 -0.40
C ALA A 2 11.07 -39.08 0.57
N THR A 3 11.68 -38.97 1.74
CA THR A 3 11.34 -38.03 2.80
C THR A 3 11.78 -36.64 2.36
N ILE A 4 10.82 -35.77 2.05
CA ILE A 4 11.05 -34.34 1.83
C ILE A 4 11.18 -33.69 3.21
N PRO A 5 12.26 -32.93 3.51
CA PRO A 5 12.43 -32.34 4.82
C PRO A 5 11.40 -31.23 5.05
N PHE A 6 10.74 -31.33 6.19
CA PHE A 6 9.85 -30.32 6.75
C PHE A 6 10.70 -29.12 7.18
N VAL A 7 10.72 -28.04 6.39
CA VAL A 7 11.34 -26.78 6.80
C VAL A 7 10.39 -26.09 7.78
N GLN A 8 10.74 -26.13 9.06
CA GLN A 8 10.10 -25.33 10.11
C GLN A 8 10.35 -23.84 9.83
N PHE A 9 9.31 -23.13 9.43
CA PHE A 9 9.29 -21.67 9.43
C PHE A 9 9.03 -21.18 10.86
N SER A 10 10.10 -20.79 11.54
CA SER A 10 10.05 -20.06 12.80
C SER A 10 10.97 -18.84 12.73
N SER A 11 10.44 -17.73 13.26
CA SER A 11 11.19 -16.58 13.79
C SER A 11 11.61 -15.49 12.80
N LEU A 12 10.74 -14.46 12.63
CA LEU A 12 11.15 -13.04 12.82
C LEU A 12 9.98 -12.02 12.89
N ILE A 13 8.73 -12.39 13.21
CA ILE A 13 7.63 -11.42 13.44
C ILE A 13 6.81 -11.75 14.71
N LEU A 14 7.26 -12.73 15.51
CA LEU A 14 6.66 -13.00 16.83
C LEU A 14 6.96 -11.90 17.87
N TYR A 15 7.85 -10.95 17.58
CA TYR A 15 8.23 -9.91 18.54
C TYR A 15 7.30 -8.68 18.54
N TYR A 16 6.60 -8.39 17.43
CA TYR A 16 5.87 -7.12 17.29
C TYR A 16 4.36 -7.17 17.56
N ILE A 17 3.72 -8.34 17.53
CA ILE A 17 2.26 -8.47 17.71
C ILE A 17 1.90 -9.10 19.08
N GLY A 18 2.89 -9.60 19.84
CA GLY A 18 2.66 -10.24 21.14
C GLY A 18 2.50 -9.30 22.35
N LEU A 19 2.60 -7.98 22.19
CA LEU A 19 2.56 -7.02 23.31
C LEU A 19 1.28 -6.17 23.41
N SER A 20 0.30 -6.32 22.52
CA SER A 20 -0.92 -5.48 22.57
C SER A 20 -2.14 -6.11 23.26
N ASN A 21 -2.06 -7.35 23.77
CA ASN A 21 -3.17 -7.97 24.51
C ASN A 21 -2.72 -8.66 25.80
N GLY A 22 -2.64 -7.86 26.86
CA GLY A 22 -2.64 -8.30 28.24
C GLY A 22 -2.83 -7.08 29.13
N GLN A 23 -3.81 -7.10 30.04
CA GLN A 23 -3.95 -6.08 31.07
C GLN A 23 -2.63 -5.96 31.84
N ALA A 24 -1.81 -4.98 31.49
CA ALA A 24 -0.56 -4.69 32.16
C ALA A 24 -0.76 -3.47 33.05
N ASN A 25 -0.61 -3.70 34.35
CA ASN A 25 -0.15 -2.67 35.28
C ASN A 25 0.93 -1.83 34.59
N LEU A 26 0.81 -0.51 34.70
CA LEU A 26 1.78 0.48 34.23
C LEU A 26 3.12 0.32 34.96
N SER A 27 3.89 -0.70 34.61
CA SER A 27 5.34 -0.71 34.84
C SER A 27 5.97 0.16 33.75
N ARG A 28 6.66 1.19 34.21
CA ARG A 28 7.37 2.19 33.40
C ARG A 28 8.13 1.52 32.24
N PRO A 29 8.10 2.10 31.02
CA PRO A 29 8.98 1.65 29.96
C PRO A 29 10.43 1.75 30.45
N LYS A 30 11.22 0.69 30.25
CA LYS A 30 12.67 0.75 30.41
C LYS A 30 13.15 1.88 29.51
N LYS A 31 13.74 2.91 30.11
CA LYS A 31 14.41 3.98 29.39
C LYS A 31 15.37 3.35 28.36
N PRO A 32 15.44 3.85 27.13
CA PRO A 32 16.58 3.55 26.27
C PRO A 32 17.86 3.99 27.01
N PRO A 33 19.02 3.34 26.75
CA PRO A 33 20.27 3.73 27.38
C PRO A 33 20.51 5.23 27.15
N GLN A 34 20.45 6.03 28.23
CA GLN A 34 20.67 7.48 28.17
C GLN A 34 22.14 7.84 27.86
N ASP A 35 23.02 6.85 27.68
CA ASP A 35 24.46 7.04 27.58
C ASP A 35 25.03 7.08 26.14
N GLN A 36 24.20 7.01 25.09
CA GLN A 36 24.68 7.16 23.71
C GLN A 36 24.51 8.55 23.08
N LEU A 37 23.97 9.53 23.82
CA LEU A 37 24.01 10.95 23.43
C LEU A 37 25.13 11.68 24.18
N ARG A 38 26.35 11.13 24.15
CA ARG A 38 27.53 11.96 24.44
C ARG A 38 27.75 12.89 23.27
N SER A 39 27.74 14.19 23.56
CA SER A 39 28.04 15.27 22.63
C SER A 39 29.42 15.05 22.01
N VAL A 40 29.47 14.45 20.82
CA VAL A 40 30.57 14.67 19.90
C VAL A 40 30.38 16.09 19.39
N SER A 41 31.05 17.04 20.06
CA SER A 41 31.26 18.38 19.57
C SER A 41 32.22 18.31 18.37
N SER A 42 31.78 17.71 17.28
CA SER A 42 32.42 17.89 15.98
C SER A 42 31.99 19.27 15.48
N ASN A 43 32.95 20.19 15.35
CA ASN A 43 32.80 21.42 14.59
C ASN A 43 32.53 21.07 13.12
N VAL A 44 31.34 20.59 12.80
CA VAL A 44 30.84 20.49 11.43
C VAL A 44 30.36 21.89 11.11
N VAL A 45 31.15 22.60 10.31
CA VAL A 45 30.71 23.86 9.70
C VAL A 45 29.56 23.49 8.76
N PHE A 46 28.33 23.86 9.14
CA PHE A 46 27.17 23.77 8.26
C PHE A 46 27.31 24.91 7.23
N THR A 47 28.03 24.67 6.14
CA THR A 47 27.83 25.48 4.94
C THR A 47 26.43 25.19 4.41
N ASP A 48 25.72 26.24 3.98
CA ASP A 48 24.37 26.10 3.48
C ASP A 48 24.41 25.28 2.18
N VAL A 49 24.05 24.00 2.26
CA VAL A 49 23.99 23.05 1.14
C VAL A 49 23.16 23.61 -0.03
N GLN A 50 22.26 24.55 0.24
CA GLN A 50 21.47 25.25 -0.78
C GLN A 50 22.30 26.26 -1.60
N GLU A 51 23.33 26.89 -1.02
CA GLU A 51 24.18 27.83 -1.76
C GLU A 51 25.13 27.10 -2.73
N GLU A 52 25.74 25.97 -2.31
CA GLU A 52 26.55 25.12 -3.20
C GLU A 52 25.73 24.55 -4.37
N ARG A 53 24.41 24.35 -4.20
CA ARG A 53 23.50 23.92 -5.28
C ARG A 53 23.21 25.00 -6.32
N LYS A 54 23.16 26.27 -5.91
CA LYS A 54 22.94 27.39 -6.85
C LYS A 54 24.12 27.58 -7.79
N GLU A 55 25.34 27.27 -7.35
CA GLU A 55 26.51 27.31 -8.23
C GLU A 55 26.53 26.17 -9.26
N ARG A 56 25.98 24.99 -8.93
CA ARG A 56 25.86 23.85 -9.87
C ARG A 56 24.89 24.09 -11.02
N THR A 57 23.81 24.83 -10.78
CA THR A 57 22.80 25.11 -11.81
C THR A 57 23.31 26.05 -12.91
N ALA A 58 24.45 26.72 -12.70
CA ALA A 58 25.04 27.64 -13.67
C ALA A 58 25.85 26.95 -14.79
N LEU A 59 26.19 25.65 -14.65
CA LEU A 59 27.10 24.94 -15.57
C LEU A 59 26.53 23.65 -16.20
N ASP A 60 25.41 23.12 -15.71
CA ASP A 60 24.75 21.95 -16.30
C ASP A 60 23.33 22.31 -16.78
N ILE A 61 23.05 22.08 -18.06
CA ILE A 61 21.84 22.55 -18.76
C ILE A 61 20.60 21.74 -18.32
N SER A 62 20.78 20.62 -17.61
CA SER A 62 19.67 19.79 -17.16
C SER A 62 19.28 20.08 -15.70
N PRO A 63 17.99 20.34 -15.41
CA PRO A 63 17.52 20.54 -14.04
C PRO A 63 17.57 19.26 -13.19
N PHE A 64 17.85 18.09 -13.79
CA PHE A 64 17.84 16.80 -13.10
C PHE A 64 19.17 16.52 -12.39
N ILE A 65 19.14 16.60 -11.06
CA ILE A 65 20.29 16.33 -10.20
C ILE A 65 20.36 14.88 -9.72
N HIS A 66 19.23 14.15 -9.68
CA HIS A 66 19.20 12.74 -9.35
C HIS A 66 19.03 11.92 -10.62
N ARG A 67 20.13 11.40 -11.17
CA ARG A 67 20.10 10.58 -12.40
C ARG A 67 20.27 9.11 -12.08
N HIS A 68 20.86 8.77 -10.94
CA HIS A 68 21.10 7.40 -10.53
C HIS A 68 20.37 7.10 -9.22
N VAL A 69 19.23 6.42 -9.32
CA VAL A 69 18.36 6.13 -8.18
C VAL A 69 18.56 4.68 -7.73
N ALA A 70 18.75 4.48 -6.44
CA ALA A 70 18.70 3.16 -5.81
C ALA A 70 17.41 3.02 -5.01
N ILE A 71 16.63 1.98 -5.26
CA ILE A 71 15.47 1.60 -4.43
C ILE A 71 15.86 0.32 -3.69
N SER A 72 15.71 0.28 -2.37
CA SER A 72 16.12 -0.87 -1.56
C SER A 72 15.03 -1.34 -0.64
N THR A 73 14.87 -2.65 -0.51
CA THR A 73 13.92 -3.21 0.44
C THR A 73 14.33 -4.57 1.00
N LYS A 74 13.96 -4.79 2.26
CA LYS A 74 13.91 -6.11 2.88
C LYS A 74 12.51 -6.72 2.89
N GLU A 75 11.50 -6.00 2.43
CA GLU A 75 10.11 -6.46 2.43
C GLU A 75 9.70 -6.94 1.03
N PRO A 76 9.81 -8.25 0.76
CA PRO A 76 9.54 -8.82 -0.57
C PRO A 76 8.06 -8.73 -0.99
N PHE A 77 7.17 -8.36 -0.06
CA PHE A 77 5.72 -8.33 -0.27
C PHE A 77 5.17 -6.93 -0.56
N HIS A 78 6.04 -5.94 -0.80
CA HIS A 78 5.65 -4.55 -1.10
C HIS A 78 6.06 -4.08 -2.51
N GLY A 79 6.34 -5.02 -3.41
CA GLY A 79 6.68 -4.73 -4.81
C GLY A 79 5.68 -3.83 -5.50
N GLU A 80 4.39 -3.98 -5.19
CA GLU A 80 3.32 -3.14 -5.74
C GLU A 80 3.47 -1.64 -5.44
N VAL A 81 4.24 -1.29 -4.41
CA VAL A 81 4.49 0.10 -4.01
C VAL A 81 5.75 0.65 -4.67
N TYR A 82 6.89 -0.03 -4.50
CA TYR A 82 8.17 0.51 -4.98
C TYR A 82 8.38 0.30 -6.49
N ASP A 83 7.83 -0.76 -7.09
CA ASP A 83 7.84 -0.91 -8.55
C ASP A 83 6.96 0.14 -9.22
N ALA A 84 5.89 0.59 -8.57
CA ALA A 84 5.11 1.72 -9.06
C ALA A 84 5.98 2.99 -9.12
N PHE A 85 6.82 3.23 -8.11
CA PHE A 85 7.73 4.35 -8.10
C PHE A 85 8.80 4.23 -9.20
N ALA A 86 9.44 3.05 -9.31
CA ALA A 86 10.40 2.75 -10.37
C ALA A 86 9.79 2.93 -11.78
N TRP A 87 8.55 2.48 -11.97
CA TRP A 87 7.80 2.64 -13.21
C TRP A 87 7.57 4.12 -13.55
N HIS A 88 7.23 4.96 -12.56
CA HIS A 88 7.09 6.41 -12.76
C HIS A 88 8.42 7.10 -13.08
N ILE A 89 9.54 6.71 -12.46
CA ILE A 89 10.87 7.21 -12.85
C ILE A 89 11.13 6.88 -14.33
N ARG A 90 10.83 5.65 -14.76
CA ARG A 90 10.99 5.24 -16.15
C ARG A 90 10.08 6.00 -17.12
N ARG A 91 8.84 6.30 -16.73
CA ARG A 91 7.93 7.13 -17.53
C ARG A 91 8.48 8.53 -17.74
N VAL A 92 9.02 9.13 -16.69
CA VAL A 92 9.66 10.45 -16.74
C VAL A 92 10.95 10.38 -17.57
N SER A 93 11.81 9.38 -17.35
CA SER A 93 13.09 9.26 -18.08
C SER A 93 12.92 9.07 -19.59
N ARG A 94 11.85 8.41 -20.04
CA ARG A 94 11.51 8.30 -21.46
C ARG A 94 11.20 9.65 -22.13
N LYS A 95 10.80 10.67 -21.36
CA LYS A 95 10.61 12.03 -21.86
C LYS A 95 11.95 12.78 -22.02
N TYR A 96 13.01 12.28 -21.40
CA TYR A 96 14.35 12.90 -21.34
C TYR A 96 15.47 11.84 -21.56
N PRO A 97 15.50 11.15 -22.71
CA PRO A 97 16.43 10.04 -22.96
C PRO A 97 17.91 10.44 -22.86
N GLU A 98 18.23 11.70 -23.12
CA GLU A 98 19.58 12.27 -23.03
C GLU A 98 20.15 12.29 -21.61
N LEU A 99 19.30 12.21 -20.59
CA LEU A 99 19.72 12.29 -19.18
C LEU A 99 20.22 10.96 -18.63
N ASN A 100 20.01 9.86 -19.35
CA ASN A 100 20.45 8.52 -18.97
C ASN A 100 20.10 8.18 -17.50
N ILE A 101 18.86 8.46 -17.11
CA ILE A 101 18.36 8.21 -15.75
C ILE A 101 18.27 6.69 -15.54
N THR A 102 18.95 6.18 -14.52
CA THR A 102 18.93 4.77 -14.13
C THR A 102 18.24 4.59 -12.79
N VAL A 103 17.57 3.46 -12.65
CA VAL A 103 17.08 2.95 -11.37
C VAL A 103 17.69 1.57 -11.20
N ASP A 104 18.23 1.30 -10.03
CA ASP A 104 18.63 -0.05 -9.60
C ASP A 104 17.75 -0.44 -8.40
N ILE A 105 17.21 -1.65 -8.42
CA ILE A 105 16.37 -2.18 -7.34
C ILE A 105 17.20 -3.20 -6.55
N TYR A 106 17.26 -3.03 -5.24
CA TYR A 106 18.02 -3.87 -4.31
C TYR A 106 17.03 -4.60 -3.41
N GLU A 107 16.83 -5.89 -3.63
CA GLU A 107 15.80 -6.68 -2.94
C GLU A 107 16.42 -7.83 -2.16
N GLN A 108 15.82 -8.18 -1.01
CA GLN A 108 16.19 -9.38 -0.29
C GLN A 108 15.92 -10.62 -1.17
N GLU A 109 16.97 -11.42 -1.42
CA GLU A 109 16.90 -12.61 -2.26
C GLU A 109 15.76 -13.55 -1.81
N ALA A 110 14.99 -14.04 -2.80
CA ALA A 110 14.19 -15.28 -2.73
C ALA A 110 12.84 -15.29 -1.98
N VAL A 111 12.03 -14.22 -1.99
CA VAL A 111 10.73 -14.27 -1.28
C VAL A 111 9.52 -13.72 -2.06
N GLY A 112 9.71 -12.91 -3.11
CA GLY A 112 8.61 -12.38 -3.94
C GLY A 112 8.83 -12.60 -5.44
N ASP A 113 7.75 -12.75 -6.20
CA ASP A 113 7.76 -12.86 -7.66
C ASP A 113 7.16 -11.63 -8.37
N PHE A 114 6.74 -10.60 -7.61
CA PHE A 114 6.08 -9.42 -8.16
C PHE A 114 7.00 -8.60 -9.06
N THR A 115 8.21 -8.26 -8.60
CA THR A 115 9.19 -7.47 -9.40
C THR A 115 9.59 -8.20 -10.67
N ALA A 116 9.89 -9.50 -10.58
CA ALA A 116 10.19 -10.33 -11.74
C ALA A 116 9.01 -10.33 -12.73
N TRP A 117 7.78 -10.42 -12.22
CA TRP A 117 6.60 -10.29 -13.07
C TRP A 117 6.45 -8.89 -13.68
N MET A 118 6.73 -7.81 -12.95
CA MET A 118 6.74 -6.45 -13.52
C MET A 118 7.82 -6.27 -14.60
N GLN A 119 8.94 -6.98 -14.48
CA GLN A 119 9.97 -7.05 -15.52
C GLN A 119 9.50 -7.80 -16.76
N ASP A 120 8.82 -8.94 -16.61
CA ASP A 120 8.24 -9.70 -17.72
C ASP A 120 7.21 -8.88 -18.51
N LEU A 121 6.48 -8.00 -17.81
CA LEU A 121 5.53 -7.07 -18.42
C LEU A 121 6.20 -5.86 -19.06
N GLY A 122 7.53 -5.75 -18.92
CA GLY A 122 8.30 -4.61 -19.36
C GLY A 122 7.83 -3.31 -18.73
N MET A 123 7.24 -3.34 -17.52
CA MET A 123 6.87 -2.15 -16.74
C MET A 123 8.11 -1.64 -15.99
N VAL A 124 8.83 -2.55 -15.36
CA VAL A 124 10.16 -2.31 -14.78
C VAL A 124 11.19 -2.92 -15.73
N THR A 125 12.28 -2.23 -16.05
CA THR A 125 13.37 -2.82 -16.88
C THR A 125 14.72 -2.71 -16.20
N HIS A 126 14.69 -2.43 -14.91
CA HIS A 126 15.84 -2.13 -14.10
C HIS A 126 16.46 -3.41 -13.55
N PRO A 127 17.79 -3.46 -13.39
CA PRO A 127 18.45 -4.58 -12.72
C PRO A 127 17.89 -4.75 -11.30
N VAL A 128 17.59 -5.99 -10.93
CA VAL A 128 17.33 -6.38 -9.55
C VAL A 128 18.61 -7.01 -9.00
N LYS A 129 19.14 -6.39 -7.96
CA LYS A 129 20.37 -6.77 -7.25
C LYS A 129 20.01 -7.29 -5.86
N ALA A 130 20.92 -8.01 -5.21
CA ALA A 130 20.68 -8.44 -3.85
C ALA A 130 20.73 -7.23 -2.90
N ALA A 131 19.86 -7.17 -1.90
CA ALA A 131 19.81 -6.08 -0.92
C ALA A 131 21.16 -5.79 -0.25
N LYS A 132 21.98 -6.85 -0.03
CA LYS A 132 23.32 -6.73 0.55
C LYS A 132 24.29 -5.94 -0.34
N ASP A 133 24.08 -5.96 -1.66
CA ASP A 133 24.98 -5.35 -2.64
C ASP A 133 24.87 -3.81 -2.63
N LEU A 134 23.77 -3.25 -2.09
CA LEU A 134 23.61 -1.79 -1.94
C LEU A 134 24.77 -1.18 -1.15
N ARG A 135 25.25 -1.86 -0.11
CA ARG A 135 26.34 -1.36 0.73
C ARG A 135 27.64 -1.18 -0.07
N ASP A 136 27.92 -2.10 -0.97
CA ASP A 136 29.11 -2.05 -1.79
C ASP A 136 28.92 -1.00 -2.89
N ASP A 137 27.79 -1.02 -3.60
CA ASP A 137 27.49 -0.13 -4.70
C ASP A 137 27.38 1.35 -4.28
N ILE A 138 26.83 1.66 -3.10
CA ILE A 138 26.76 3.04 -2.58
C ILE A 138 28.15 3.63 -2.27
N SER A 139 29.17 2.78 -2.06
CA SER A 139 30.54 3.22 -1.78
C SER A 139 31.38 3.43 -3.05
N ARG A 140 30.96 2.88 -4.19
CA ARG A 140 31.72 2.92 -5.44
C ARG A 140 31.66 4.30 -6.10
N THR A 141 32.84 4.85 -6.43
CA THR A 141 33.00 6.17 -7.06
C THR A 141 32.81 6.17 -8.59
N ASP A 142 32.68 4.99 -9.18
CA ASP A 142 32.52 4.78 -10.62
C ASP A 142 31.57 3.59 -10.88
N LEU A 143 30.37 3.66 -10.29
CA LEU A 143 29.41 2.55 -10.36
C LEU A 143 28.81 2.40 -11.76
N PHE A 144 28.51 3.53 -12.42
CA PHE A 144 27.84 3.57 -13.72
C PHE A 144 28.79 3.86 -14.90
N GLY A 145 30.10 3.83 -14.66
CA GLY A 145 31.08 4.38 -15.58
C GLY A 145 31.14 5.92 -15.50
N ASP A 146 32.23 6.48 -16.04
CA ASP A 146 32.47 7.93 -16.13
C ASP A 146 32.56 8.65 -14.77
N GLY A 147 32.84 7.92 -13.69
CA GLY A 147 32.96 8.44 -12.34
C GLY A 147 31.62 8.79 -11.68
N ARG A 148 30.50 8.25 -12.17
CA ARG A 148 29.14 8.50 -11.67
C ARG A 148 28.76 7.54 -10.54
N MET A 149 27.96 8.06 -9.59
CA MET A 149 27.56 7.38 -8.35
C MET A 149 26.03 7.42 -8.21
N ILE A 150 25.48 6.71 -7.22
CA ILE A 150 24.06 6.84 -6.84
C ILE A 150 23.82 8.23 -6.23
N ASP A 151 22.81 8.94 -6.71
CA ASP A 151 22.46 10.30 -6.28
C ASP A 151 21.25 10.34 -5.32
N LEU A 152 20.38 9.33 -5.38
CA LEU A 152 19.18 9.22 -4.55
C LEU A 152 19.02 7.77 -4.07
N VAL A 153 18.84 7.59 -2.77
CA VAL A 153 18.53 6.29 -2.16
C VAL A 153 17.11 6.31 -1.62
N ILE A 154 16.34 5.28 -1.94
CA ILE A 154 14.95 5.10 -1.52
C ILE A 154 14.79 3.76 -0.78
N PRO A 155 14.93 3.71 0.54
CA PRO A 155 14.43 2.59 1.32
C PRO A 155 12.90 2.50 1.13
N ALA A 156 12.43 1.39 0.57
CA ALA A 156 11.06 1.26 0.07
C ALA A 156 10.00 1.24 1.19
N SER A 157 10.37 0.82 2.39
CA SER A 157 9.52 0.85 3.58
C SER A 157 10.22 1.66 4.66
N ALA A 158 9.70 2.83 5.00
CA ALA A 158 10.26 3.68 6.05
C ALA A 158 10.32 2.96 7.39
N GLU A 159 9.32 2.12 7.64
CA GLU A 159 9.14 1.39 8.89
C GLU A 159 10.20 0.31 9.12
N THR A 160 10.73 -0.30 8.06
CA THR A 160 11.70 -1.41 8.17
C THR A 160 13.06 -1.10 7.58
N ASP A 161 13.08 -0.48 6.40
CA ASP A 161 14.30 -0.36 5.60
C ASP A 161 15.15 0.83 6.05
N VAL A 162 14.55 1.89 6.62
CA VAL A 162 15.31 3.02 7.18
C VAL A 162 16.09 2.61 8.42
N ASP A 163 15.45 1.90 9.37
CA ASP A 163 16.11 1.42 10.59
C ASP A 163 17.33 0.56 10.24
N GLU A 164 17.11 -0.41 9.35
CA GLU A 164 18.16 -1.32 8.90
C GLU A 164 19.32 -0.60 8.19
N HIS A 165 19.01 0.32 7.29
CA HIS A 165 20.01 0.89 6.39
C HIS A 165 20.67 2.17 6.92
N SER A 166 20.08 2.80 7.94
CA SER A 166 20.47 4.14 8.39
C SER A 166 21.96 4.30 8.66
N ASP A 167 22.55 3.41 9.44
CA ASP A 167 23.92 3.60 9.94
C ASP A 167 24.95 3.54 8.81
N TYR A 168 24.89 2.52 7.94
CA TYR A 168 25.84 2.43 6.84
C TYR A 168 25.57 3.48 5.75
N LEU A 169 24.31 3.87 5.50
CA LEU A 169 24.00 4.96 4.57
C LEU A 169 24.58 6.28 5.07
N TRP A 170 24.51 6.53 6.39
CA TRP A 170 25.11 7.70 6.99
C TRP A 170 26.65 7.69 6.86
N GLU A 171 27.29 6.54 7.13
CA GLU A 171 28.73 6.38 6.93
C GLU A 171 29.15 6.63 5.47
N ALA A 172 28.44 6.02 4.51
CA ALA A 172 28.69 6.22 3.09
C ALA A 172 28.51 7.68 2.65
N TYR A 173 27.48 8.35 3.17
CA TYR A 173 27.25 9.79 2.93
C TYR A 173 28.41 10.65 3.44
N GLN A 174 28.94 10.37 4.63
CA GLN A 174 30.04 11.12 5.24
C GLN A 174 31.37 10.93 4.49
N GLN A 175 31.63 9.72 3.98
CA GLN A 175 32.86 9.38 3.25
C GLN A 175 32.91 9.95 1.83
N ARG A 176 31.76 10.30 1.25
CA ARG A 176 31.69 10.88 -0.09
C ARG A 176 32.17 12.34 -0.12
N PRO A 177 32.83 12.77 -1.22
CA PRO A 177 33.07 14.18 -1.50
C PRO A 177 31.76 14.99 -1.39
N ALA A 178 31.85 16.22 -0.88
CA ALA A 178 30.67 17.05 -0.60
C ALA A 178 29.74 17.22 -1.81
N ASP A 179 30.33 17.31 -3.00
CA ASP A 179 29.65 17.47 -4.27
C ASP A 179 29.10 16.14 -4.84
N ARG A 180 29.41 14.99 -4.23
CA ARG A 180 28.98 13.65 -4.71
C ARG A 180 28.11 12.90 -3.70
N ARG A 181 27.54 13.62 -2.74
CA ARG A 181 26.65 13.04 -1.74
C ARG A 181 25.25 12.80 -2.30
N PHE A 182 24.55 11.83 -1.74
CA PHE A 182 23.22 11.43 -2.16
C PHE A 182 22.13 12.00 -1.23
N GLU A 183 20.90 12.12 -1.75
CA GLU A 183 19.70 12.35 -0.96
C GLU A 183 19.06 11.04 -0.49
N LEU A 184 18.32 11.11 0.61
CA LEU A 184 17.57 9.99 1.15
C LEU A 184 16.07 10.30 1.07
N ALA A 185 15.30 9.38 0.50
CA ALA A 185 13.84 9.46 0.55
C ALA A 185 13.26 8.11 0.98
N SER A 186 12.04 8.04 1.49
CA SER A 186 11.45 6.75 1.84
C SER A 186 9.94 6.76 1.72
N ILE A 187 9.35 5.61 1.39
CA ILE A 187 7.91 5.45 1.22
C ILE A 187 7.31 4.98 2.54
N MET A 188 6.22 5.60 2.97
CA MET A 188 5.61 5.36 4.28
C MET A 188 4.12 5.05 4.14
N HIS A 189 3.70 3.98 4.82
CA HIS A 189 2.33 3.47 4.78
C HIS A 189 1.57 3.75 6.09
N HIS A 190 2.29 3.83 7.21
CA HIS A 190 1.76 4.08 8.55
C HIS A 190 2.21 5.44 9.09
N GLY A 191 1.42 6.47 8.87
CA GLY A 191 1.75 7.85 9.24
C GLY A 191 1.85 8.11 10.75
N HIS A 192 1.57 7.11 11.59
CA HIS A 192 1.73 7.17 13.04
C HIS A 192 2.92 6.35 13.57
N ASN A 193 3.58 5.54 12.73
CA ASN A 193 4.76 4.79 13.14
C ASN A 193 5.97 5.72 13.18
N THR A 194 6.50 5.97 14.37
CA THR A 194 7.64 6.88 14.58
C THR A 194 8.90 6.16 15.05
N GLU A 195 8.94 4.83 15.03
CA GLU A 195 10.05 4.04 15.62
C GLU A 195 11.40 4.36 14.96
N HIS A 196 11.42 4.47 13.63
CA HIS A 196 12.61 4.77 12.84
C HIS A 196 13.05 6.25 12.91
N TRP A 197 12.30 7.15 13.58
CA TRP A 197 12.59 8.59 13.53
C TRP A 197 13.89 8.98 14.25
N GLY A 198 14.37 8.15 15.18
CA GLY A 198 15.68 8.36 15.81
C GLY A 198 16.82 8.45 14.79
N HIS A 199 16.71 7.68 13.71
CA HIS A 199 17.68 7.60 12.62
C HIS A 199 17.65 8.84 11.70
N LEU A 200 16.54 9.57 11.69
CA LEU A 200 16.31 10.69 10.77
C LEU A 200 16.92 12.00 11.24
N SER A 201 17.23 12.14 12.52
CA SER A 201 17.74 13.40 13.10
C SER A 201 18.97 13.94 12.35
N LYS A 202 19.88 13.07 11.92
CA LYS A 202 21.09 13.44 11.17
C LYS A 202 20.76 13.95 9.75
N TRP A 203 19.84 13.28 9.06
CA TRP A 203 19.39 13.63 7.71
C TRP A 203 18.53 14.90 7.68
N SER A 204 17.67 15.04 8.69
CA SER A 204 16.74 16.16 8.82
C SER A 204 17.46 17.49 9.03
N ARG A 205 18.53 17.53 9.83
CA ARG A 205 19.40 18.71 10.01
C ARG A 205 20.01 19.21 8.71
N LEU A 206 20.30 18.30 7.78
CA LEU A 206 20.87 18.63 6.48
C LEU A 206 19.80 18.93 5.43
N ARG A 207 18.50 18.76 5.76
CA ARG A 207 17.36 18.86 4.82
C ARG A 207 17.47 17.89 3.64
N LEU A 208 18.05 16.71 3.88
CA LEU A 208 18.31 15.69 2.85
C LEU A 208 17.36 14.50 2.93
N PHE A 209 16.34 14.56 3.79
CA PHE A 209 15.35 13.51 3.92
C PHE A 209 13.98 13.93 3.36
N ARG A 210 13.33 12.99 2.67
CA ARG A 210 11.96 13.14 2.16
C ARG A 210 11.10 11.90 2.44
N TYR A 211 9.84 12.11 2.79
CA TYR A 211 8.83 11.06 2.79
C TYR A 211 7.93 11.10 1.57
N PHE A 212 7.64 9.91 1.04
CA PHE A 212 6.54 9.67 0.11
C PHE A 212 5.42 8.92 0.84
N PHE A 213 4.28 9.55 1.02
CA PHE A 213 3.13 8.92 1.64
C PHE A 213 2.19 8.37 0.58
N ILE A 214 1.69 7.16 0.79
CA ILE A 214 0.81 6.52 -0.21
C ILE A 214 -0.64 7.02 -0.20
N SER A 215 -0.97 7.97 0.68
CA SER A 215 -2.26 8.68 0.71
C SER A 215 -2.17 10.00 1.50
N GLU A 216 -3.03 10.97 1.17
CA GLU A 216 -3.03 12.30 1.80
C GLU A 216 -3.39 12.26 3.29
N HIS A 217 -4.32 11.41 3.74
CA HIS A 217 -4.64 11.33 5.16
C HIS A 217 -3.46 10.83 6.01
N VAL A 218 -2.68 9.90 5.46
CA VAL A 218 -1.43 9.41 6.08
C VAL A 218 -0.40 10.54 6.14
N ALA A 219 -0.21 11.26 5.03
CA ALA A 219 0.70 12.41 4.98
C ALA A 219 0.34 13.49 6.00
N ARG A 220 -0.95 13.87 6.10
CA ARG A 220 -1.41 14.85 7.08
C ARG A 220 -1.11 14.42 8.51
N LYS A 221 -1.35 13.13 8.84
CA LYS A 221 -1.04 12.61 10.18
C LYS A 221 0.45 12.69 10.46
N ALA A 222 1.29 12.24 9.52
CA ALA A 222 2.74 12.27 9.69
C ALA A 222 3.29 13.69 9.82
N ARG A 223 2.84 14.64 8.98
CA ARG A 223 3.19 16.07 9.11
C ARG A 223 2.84 16.62 10.49
N SER A 224 1.65 16.31 11.00
CA SER A 224 1.23 16.72 12.35
C SER A 224 2.15 16.15 13.44
N LEU A 225 2.58 14.89 13.30
CA LEU A 225 3.52 14.28 14.24
C LEU A 225 4.93 14.87 14.11
N LEU A 226 5.42 15.12 12.90
CA LEU A 226 6.73 15.75 12.66
C LEU A 226 6.78 17.13 13.33
N GLN A 227 5.72 17.94 13.17
CA GLN A 227 5.61 19.22 13.86
C GLN A 227 5.60 19.06 15.39
N SER A 228 4.80 18.12 15.90
CA SER A 228 4.77 17.85 17.35
C SER A 228 6.13 17.42 17.90
N TRP A 229 6.93 16.71 17.11
CA TRP A 229 8.29 16.33 17.47
C TRP A 229 9.28 17.49 17.35
N ALA A 230 9.14 18.38 16.36
CA ALA A 230 9.95 19.60 16.27
C ALA A 230 9.75 20.51 17.51
N ASP A 231 8.53 20.56 18.07
CA ASP A 231 8.22 21.42 19.23
C ASP A 231 8.85 20.91 20.55
N LYS A 232 9.11 19.60 20.67
CA LYS A 232 9.63 18.95 21.89
C LYS A 232 11.06 19.38 22.19
N LYS A 233 11.32 19.81 23.43
CA LYS A 233 12.62 20.34 23.88
C LYS A 233 13.82 19.43 23.57
N ASN A 234 13.66 18.11 23.66
CA ASN A 234 14.74 17.14 23.46
C ASN A 234 14.98 16.77 21.98
N THR A 235 14.14 17.22 21.06
CA THR A 235 14.24 16.92 19.63
C THR A 235 14.23 18.17 18.75
N ARG A 236 14.23 19.38 19.34
CA ARG A 236 14.36 20.66 18.61
C ARG A 236 15.57 20.67 17.70
N ASP A 237 16.71 20.19 18.19
CA ASP A 237 17.93 20.13 17.41
C ASP A 237 17.85 19.11 16.27
N ALA A 238 16.82 18.25 16.20
CA ALA A 238 16.65 17.29 15.11
C ALA A 238 16.04 17.94 13.85
N CYS A 239 15.50 19.16 13.94
CA CYS A 239 15.05 19.91 12.76
C CYS A 239 13.96 19.19 11.94
N PHE A 240 13.06 18.44 12.61
CA PHE A 240 12.04 17.61 11.97
C PHE A 240 11.00 18.40 11.15
N GLU A 241 10.85 19.70 11.42
CA GLU A 241 10.02 20.63 10.67
C GLU A 241 10.49 20.84 9.22
N TYR A 242 11.73 20.46 8.89
CA TYR A 242 12.29 20.55 7.53
C TYR A 242 12.27 19.23 6.76
N ILE A 243 11.71 18.15 7.32
CA ILE A 243 11.51 16.92 6.54
C ILE A 243 10.47 17.20 5.45
N ARG A 244 10.87 16.99 4.19
CA ARG A 244 9.98 17.14 3.03
C ARG A 244 8.97 15.99 3.02
N THR A 245 7.73 16.28 2.67
CA THR A 245 6.66 15.28 2.59
C THR A 245 5.86 15.45 1.30
N ASP A 246 5.70 14.38 0.55
CA ASP A 246 4.86 14.34 -0.65
C ASP A 246 3.90 13.16 -0.60
N VAL A 247 2.91 13.17 -1.49
CA VAL A 247 1.97 12.06 -1.68
C VAL A 247 2.25 11.40 -3.02
N PHE A 248 2.54 10.11 -2.99
CA PHE A 248 2.76 9.26 -4.14
C PHE A 248 1.77 8.10 -4.09
N VAL A 249 0.79 8.04 -4.99
CA VAL A 249 -0.25 6.99 -4.94
C VAL A 249 0.16 5.82 -5.85
N PRO A 250 0.55 4.65 -5.32
CA PRO A 250 1.15 3.57 -6.11
C PRO A 250 0.08 2.78 -6.88
N ILE A 251 -0.28 3.24 -8.07
CA ILE A 251 -1.22 2.54 -8.95
C ILE A 251 -0.51 2.19 -10.26
N LEU A 252 -0.28 0.90 -10.47
CA LEU A 252 0.20 0.32 -11.73
C LEU A 252 -0.96 0.01 -12.69
N ASP A 253 -0.68 -0.06 -13.99
CA ASP A 253 -1.64 -0.58 -14.97
C ASP A 253 -1.60 -2.10 -15.09
N LEU A 254 -2.27 -2.81 -14.18
CA LEU A 254 -2.32 -4.28 -14.23
C LEU A 254 -3.53 -4.83 -15.00
N SER A 255 -4.52 -4.00 -15.29
CA SER A 255 -5.83 -4.46 -15.78
C SER A 255 -5.85 -4.93 -17.23
N SER A 256 -4.85 -4.57 -18.02
CA SER A 256 -4.70 -5.00 -19.41
C SER A 256 -4.00 -6.35 -19.57
N ILE A 257 -3.55 -6.95 -18.45
CA ILE A 257 -2.45 -7.93 -18.48
C ILE A 257 -2.88 -9.36 -18.14
N ILE A 258 -3.86 -9.58 -17.25
CA ILE A 258 -4.13 -10.94 -16.71
C ILE A 258 -5.45 -11.54 -17.21
N ILE A 259 -6.49 -10.74 -17.39
CA ILE A 259 -7.78 -11.20 -17.93
C ILE A 259 -8.11 -10.36 -19.16
N PRO A 260 -8.43 -10.96 -20.32
CA PRO A 260 -8.82 -10.21 -21.52
C PRO A 260 -9.95 -9.23 -21.22
N LYS A 261 -9.83 -8.00 -21.74
CA LYS A 261 -10.78 -6.88 -21.58
C LYS A 261 -12.23 -7.23 -21.99
N GLU A 262 -12.42 -8.33 -22.70
CA GLU A 262 -13.65 -8.72 -23.41
C GLU A 262 -14.38 -9.91 -22.76
N ARG A 263 -14.49 -9.96 -21.44
CA ARG A 263 -15.55 -10.77 -20.84
C ARG A 263 -16.78 -9.91 -20.71
N ASP A 264 -17.83 -10.27 -21.45
CA ASP A 264 -19.18 -9.79 -21.17
C ASP A 264 -19.40 -9.88 -19.65
N PRO A 265 -19.65 -8.75 -18.97
CA PRO A 265 -19.78 -8.77 -17.53
C PRO A 265 -20.95 -9.69 -17.19
N PRO A 266 -20.75 -10.68 -16.31
CA PRO A 266 -21.81 -11.62 -15.96
C PRO A 266 -23.06 -10.84 -15.52
N ARG A 267 -24.23 -11.40 -15.84
CA ARG A 267 -25.53 -10.71 -15.71
C ARG A 267 -25.83 -10.16 -14.31
N GLY A 268 -25.11 -10.58 -13.27
CA GLY A 268 -25.27 -10.07 -11.89
C GLY A 268 -23.97 -10.01 -11.07
N LEU A 269 -24.01 -9.24 -9.97
CA LEU A 269 -22.93 -9.07 -9.00
C LEU A 269 -22.69 -10.34 -8.18
N SER A 270 -21.94 -11.33 -8.67
CA SER A 270 -21.69 -12.60 -7.94
C SER A 270 -20.39 -12.71 -7.16
N ARG A 271 -19.29 -12.08 -7.59
CA ARG A 271 -17.97 -12.31 -6.98
C ARG A 271 -17.49 -11.05 -6.26
N VAL A 272 -17.36 -11.14 -4.95
CA VAL A 272 -16.90 -10.04 -4.10
C VAL A 272 -15.67 -10.49 -3.34
N ALA A 273 -14.67 -9.61 -3.19
CA ALA A 273 -13.48 -9.91 -2.41
C ALA A 273 -13.32 -9.03 -1.17
N ILE A 274 -12.79 -9.62 -0.10
CA ILE A 274 -12.10 -8.89 0.97
C ILE A 274 -10.62 -9.24 0.86
N GLN A 275 -9.79 -8.20 0.77
CA GLN A 275 -8.35 -8.33 0.66
C GLN A 275 -7.67 -7.79 1.93
N GLY A 276 -6.70 -8.55 2.42
CA GLY A 276 -5.90 -8.21 3.60
C GLY A 276 -5.58 -9.44 4.45
N ASN A 277 -4.76 -9.25 5.48
CA ASN A 277 -4.52 -10.32 6.46
C ASN A 277 -5.84 -10.76 7.11
N PHE A 278 -5.89 -12.02 7.53
CA PHE A 278 -7.02 -12.63 8.23
C PHE A 278 -6.98 -12.24 9.71
N ASP A 279 -7.14 -10.95 9.95
CA ASP A 279 -7.11 -10.29 11.24
C ASP A 279 -8.41 -9.51 11.46
N GLN A 280 -9.19 -9.93 12.47
CA GLN A 280 -10.46 -9.33 12.85
C GLN A 280 -10.32 -7.87 13.36
N TYR A 281 -9.15 -7.50 13.86
CA TYR A 281 -8.86 -6.13 14.28
C TYR A 281 -8.76 -5.19 13.08
N MET A 282 -8.21 -5.68 11.97
CA MET A 282 -8.00 -4.89 10.75
C MET A 282 -9.18 -4.97 9.78
N ARG A 283 -9.94 -6.08 9.82
CA ARG A 283 -11.08 -6.35 8.93
C ARG A 283 -12.24 -6.97 9.70
N ASP A 284 -13.47 -6.50 9.51
CA ASP A 284 -14.66 -7.04 10.19
C ASP A 284 -15.18 -8.33 9.52
N TYR A 285 -14.40 -9.41 9.58
CA TYR A 285 -14.81 -10.71 9.05
C TYR A 285 -16.03 -11.27 9.80
N GLU A 286 -16.03 -11.23 11.13
CA GLU A 286 -17.14 -11.73 11.95
C GLU A 286 -18.45 -11.00 11.68
N GLY A 287 -18.41 -9.67 11.59
CA GLY A 287 -19.58 -8.87 11.23
C GLY A 287 -20.06 -9.16 9.82
N THR A 288 -19.13 -9.25 8.86
CA THR A 288 -19.45 -9.63 7.48
C THR A 288 -20.13 -10.99 7.41
N PHE A 289 -19.59 -12.01 8.09
CA PHE A 289 -20.15 -13.36 8.06
C PHE A 289 -21.52 -13.42 8.75
N ARG A 290 -21.68 -12.76 9.89
CA ARG A 290 -22.96 -12.67 10.59
C ARG A 290 -24.04 -12.06 9.69
N ASP A 291 -23.75 -10.94 9.07
CA ASP A 291 -24.68 -10.25 8.18
C ASP A 291 -25.00 -11.09 6.94
N LEU A 292 -24.00 -11.80 6.40
CA LEU A 292 -24.19 -12.73 5.28
C LEU A 292 -25.11 -13.91 5.66
N VAL A 293 -24.87 -14.54 6.81
CA VAL A 293 -25.73 -15.63 7.32
C VAL A 293 -27.16 -15.15 7.53
N GLN A 294 -27.35 -13.99 8.16
CA GLN A 294 -28.68 -13.41 8.38
C GLN A 294 -29.38 -13.13 7.05
N SER A 295 -28.65 -12.58 6.08
CA SER A 295 -29.19 -12.25 4.76
C SER A 295 -29.61 -13.49 3.96
N PHE A 296 -28.84 -14.58 4.04
CA PHE A 296 -29.19 -15.87 3.44
C PHE A 296 -30.36 -16.56 4.16
N LYS A 297 -30.44 -16.47 5.49
CA LYS A 297 -31.57 -17.00 6.27
C LYS A 297 -32.88 -16.31 5.87
N ALA A 298 -32.83 -15.00 5.63
CA ALA A 298 -33.99 -14.23 5.18
C ALA A 298 -34.41 -14.60 3.75
N ASP A 299 -33.46 -14.72 2.83
CA ASP A 299 -33.73 -15.08 1.43
C ASP A 299 -32.46 -15.60 0.74
N SER A 300 -32.27 -16.91 0.73
CA SER A 300 -31.15 -17.58 0.07
C SER A 300 -31.25 -17.54 -1.46
N THR A 301 -32.45 -17.38 -2.01
CA THR A 301 -32.67 -17.35 -3.46
C THR A 301 -32.12 -16.08 -4.10
N ALA A 302 -32.15 -14.94 -3.40
CA ALA A 302 -31.46 -13.70 -3.78
C ALA A 302 -29.94 -13.84 -3.90
N TRP A 303 -29.37 -14.89 -3.31
CA TRP A 303 -27.96 -15.19 -3.37
C TRP A 303 -27.62 -16.31 -4.38
N GLY A 304 -28.62 -16.91 -5.02
CA GLY A 304 -28.44 -18.03 -5.97
C GLY A 304 -28.26 -19.38 -5.29
N TYR A 305 -28.77 -19.55 -4.07
CA TYR A 305 -28.65 -20.77 -3.27
C TYR A 305 -30.02 -21.32 -2.86
N LEU A 306 -30.05 -22.63 -2.62
CA LEU A 306 -31.20 -23.30 -2.01
C LEU A 306 -31.27 -22.99 -0.51
N PRO A 307 -32.48 -22.93 0.09
CA PRO A 307 -32.62 -22.84 1.54
C PRO A 307 -31.91 -24.00 2.25
N LEU A 308 -31.34 -23.73 3.43
CA LEU A 308 -30.77 -24.78 4.27
C LEU A 308 -31.87 -25.78 4.65
N ARG A 309 -31.61 -27.07 4.42
CA ARG A 309 -32.55 -28.16 4.73
C ARG A 309 -32.35 -28.57 6.19
N SER A 310 -33.17 -28.03 7.10
CA SER A 310 -33.30 -28.38 8.53
C SER A 310 -32.03 -28.27 9.40
N ASP A 311 -32.26 -28.49 10.70
CA ASP A 311 -31.52 -28.16 11.93
C ASP A 311 -30.11 -28.75 12.08
N ASP A 312 -29.51 -29.26 11.01
CA ASP A 312 -28.15 -29.80 11.04
C ASP A 312 -27.13 -28.66 11.14
N ALA A 313 -26.46 -28.59 12.29
CA ALA A 313 -25.39 -27.62 12.55
C ALA A 313 -24.17 -27.75 11.59
N ALA A 314 -24.08 -28.84 10.83
CA ALA A 314 -23.07 -29.04 9.79
C ALA A 314 -23.55 -28.68 8.37
N ALA A 315 -24.83 -28.28 8.21
CA ALA A 315 -25.41 -27.93 6.93
C ALA A 315 -24.78 -26.65 6.34
N SER A 316 -24.71 -26.61 5.02
CA SER A 316 -24.16 -25.49 4.25
C SER A 316 -25.02 -25.16 3.05
N TYR A 317 -25.08 -23.87 2.68
CA TYR A 317 -25.83 -23.46 1.50
C TYR A 317 -25.29 -24.15 0.24
N GLN A 318 -26.19 -24.64 -0.60
CA GLN A 318 -25.88 -25.31 -1.87
C GLN A 318 -26.36 -24.42 -3.01
N SER A 319 -25.52 -24.18 -4.01
CA SER A 319 -25.90 -23.37 -5.18
C SER A 319 -27.12 -23.99 -5.85
N ASP A 320 -28.11 -23.17 -6.20
CA ASP A 320 -29.28 -23.66 -6.94
C ASP A 320 -28.96 -23.70 -8.44
N PRO A 321 -28.82 -24.88 -9.06
CA PRO A 321 -28.51 -24.99 -10.49
C PRO A 321 -29.62 -24.45 -11.39
N ARG A 322 -30.81 -24.19 -10.84
CA ARG A 322 -31.96 -23.61 -11.56
C ARG A 322 -32.10 -22.11 -11.33
N SER A 323 -31.23 -21.50 -10.53
CA SER A 323 -31.32 -20.06 -10.27
C SER A 323 -31.09 -19.26 -11.54
N ALA A 324 -31.93 -18.25 -11.75
CA ALA A 324 -31.75 -17.27 -12.83
C ALA A 324 -30.57 -16.32 -12.59
N ILE A 325 -30.06 -16.26 -11.34
CA ILE A 325 -28.93 -15.44 -10.96
C ILE A 325 -27.72 -16.31 -10.57
N PRO A 326 -26.49 -15.90 -10.88
CA PRO A 326 -25.30 -16.65 -10.50
C PRO A 326 -25.17 -16.73 -8.96
N PRO A 327 -24.68 -17.87 -8.43
CA PRO A 327 -24.42 -18.02 -7.01
C PRO A 327 -23.40 -16.98 -6.57
N PHE A 328 -23.67 -16.35 -5.43
CA PHE A 328 -22.76 -15.41 -4.80
C PHE A 328 -21.55 -16.10 -4.19
N GLU A 329 -20.38 -15.51 -4.34
CA GLU A 329 -19.12 -15.98 -3.77
C GLU A 329 -18.41 -14.81 -3.07
N LEU A 330 -18.03 -15.05 -1.80
CA LEU A 330 -17.18 -14.13 -1.04
C LEU A 330 -15.75 -14.69 -1.04
N HIS A 331 -14.85 -14.01 -1.74
CA HIS A 331 -13.44 -14.36 -1.83
C HIS A 331 -12.65 -13.64 -0.73
N LEU A 332 -11.86 -14.38 0.05
CA LEU A 332 -10.98 -13.82 1.06
C LEU A 332 -9.54 -14.03 0.61
N LEU A 333 -8.80 -12.95 0.41
CA LEU A 333 -7.41 -13.00 -0.07
C LEU A 333 -6.48 -12.42 0.99
N GLY A 334 -5.53 -13.23 1.47
CA GLY A 334 -4.60 -12.81 2.51
C GLY A 334 -3.42 -13.77 2.68
N GLY A 335 -2.42 -13.35 3.44
CA GLY A 335 -1.20 -14.15 3.65
C GLY A 335 -1.01 -14.71 5.06
N ARG A 336 -1.80 -14.25 6.05
CA ARG A 336 -1.60 -14.60 7.47
C ARG A 336 -2.90 -14.58 8.24
N GLY A 337 -2.94 -15.32 9.35
CA GLY A 337 -4.06 -15.37 10.29
C GLY A 337 -4.97 -16.59 10.11
N LYS A 338 -6.03 -16.64 10.92
CA LYS A 338 -7.04 -17.71 10.90
C LYS A 338 -8.42 -17.09 10.99
N LEU A 339 -9.36 -17.64 10.24
CA LEU A 339 -10.76 -17.20 10.25
C LEU A 339 -11.66 -18.33 10.72
N ASN A 340 -12.64 -17.98 11.55
CA ASN A 340 -13.73 -18.86 11.91
C ASN A 340 -14.88 -18.63 10.92
N ILE A 341 -14.84 -19.33 9.79
CA ILE A 341 -15.91 -19.26 8.79
C ILE A 341 -17.09 -20.13 9.28
N PRO A 342 -18.31 -19.59 9.43
CA PRO A 342 -19.48 -20.38 9.80
C PRO A 342 -19.70 -21.56 8.84
N ASN A 343 -20.08 -22.72 9.37
CA ASN A 343 -20.32 -23.95 8.59
C ASN A 343 -21.30 -23.71 7.44
N GLU A 344 -22.33 -22.90 7.69
CA GLU A 344 -23.37 -22.56 6.72
C GLU A 344 -22.77 -21.92 5.45
N LEU A 345 -21.66 -21.18 5.60
CA LEU A 345 -21.00 -20.42 4.54
C LEU A 345 -19.85 -21.17 3.86
N LYS A 346 -19.54 -22.42 4.22
CA LYS A 346 -18.35 -23.13 3.69
C LYS A 346 -18.31 -23.25 2.16
N ASN A 347 -19.48 -23.26 1.50
CA ASN A 347 -19.57 -23.30 0.05
C ASN A 347 -19.63 -21.90 -0.61
N VAL A 348 -19.95 -20.87 0.18
CA VAL A 348 -20.11 -19.48 -0.26
C VAL A 348 -18.78 -18.72 -0.17
N VAL A 349 -18.01 -18.98 0.89
CA VAL A 349 -16.74 -18.30 1.16
C VAL A 349 -15.59 -19.08 0.54
N LYS A 350 -14.77 -18.41 -0.28
CA LYS A 350 -13.58 -18.99 -0.92
C LYS A 350 -12.34 -18.34 -0.32
N VAL A 351 -11.51 -19.12 0.37
CA VAL A 351 -10.27 -18.62 0.99
C VAL A 351 -9.09 -18.84 0.05
N HIS A 352 -8.36 -17.77 -0.22
CA HIS A 352 -7.16 -17.74 -1.03
C HIS A 352 -5.99 -17.33 -0.12
N PHE A 353 -5.12 -18.29 0.19
CA PHE A 353 -4.04 -18.10 1.16
C PHE A 353 -2.68 -18.21 0.47
N ASN A 354 -1.80 -17.23 0.69
CA ASN A 354 -0.43 -17.21 0.15
C ASN A 354 -0.34 -17.54 -1.35
N LEU A 355 -1.19 -16.89 -2.15
CA LEU A 355 -1.10 -17.04 -3.61
C LEU A 355 0.19 -16.39 -4.13
N GLU A 356 0.82 -17.05 -5.11
CA GLU A 356 1.82 -16.46 -6.01
C GLU A 356 1.27 -15.16 -6.63
N SER A 357 2.12 -14.15 -6.85
CA SER A 357 1.69 -12.80 -7.27
C SER A 357 0.77 -12.85 -8.49
N ARG A 358 1.17 -13.52 -9.57
CA ARG A 358 0.34 -13.60 -10.79
C ARG A 358 -1.06 -14.14 -10.52
N LYS A 359 -1.18 -15.19 -9.71
CA LYS A 359 -2.47 -15.79 -9.33
C LYS A 359 -3.26 -14.87 -8.40
N TYR A 360 -2.60 -14.25 -7.43
CA TYR A 360 -3.22 -13.28 -6.53
C TYR A 360 -3.91 -12.15 -7.31
N TRP A 361 -3.19 -11.53 -8.24
CA TRP A 361 -3.71 -10.45 -9.07
C TRP A 361 -4.78 -10.95 -10.07
N ALA A 362 -4.64 -12.15 -10.62
CA ALA A 362 -5.68 -12.78 -11.45
C ALA A 362 -7.00 -12.95 -10.68
N VAL A 363 -6.94 -13.41 -9.42
CA VAL A 363 -8.14 -13.58 -8.60
C VAL A 363 -8.78 -12.22 -8.34
N LEU A 364 -8.02 -11.20 -7.92
CA LEU A 364 -8.54 -9.85 -7.69
C LEU A 364 -9.23 -9.29 -8.95
N GLN A 365 -8.59 -9.35 -10.12
CA GLN A 365 -9.18 -8.88 -11.38
C GLN A 365 -10.45 -9.63 -11.79
N SER A 366 -10.62 -10.86 -11.32
CA SER A 366 -11.82 -11.64 -11.59
C SER A 366 -13.03 -11.27 -10.71
N MET A 367 -12.85 -10.35 -9.76
CA MET A 367 -13.90 -9.89 -8.84
C MET A 367 -14.72 -8.77 -9.47
N HIS A 368 -15.98 -8.65 -9.05
CA HIS A 368 -16.84 -7.54 -9.46
C HIS A 368 -16.69 -6.32 -8.55
N VAL A 369 -16.44 -6.57 -7.26
CA VAL A 369 -16.33 -5.54 -6.23
C VAL A 369 -15.32 -6.01 -5.19
N ILE A 370 -14.49 -5.09 -4.70
CA ILE A 370 -13.69 -5.28 -3.49
C ILE A 370 -14.35 -4.52 -2.35
N VAL A 371 -14.47 -5.20 -1.22
CA VAL A 371 -14.97 -4.66 0.04
C VAL A 371 -13.77 -4.47 0.97
N PRO A 372 -13.46 -3.23 1.39
CA PRO A 372 -12.39 -2.99 2.36
C PRO A 372 -12.65 -3.66 3.71
N ALA A 373 -13.92 -3.83 4.11
CA ALA A 373 -14.35 -4.42 5.38
C ALA A 373 -13.58 -3.88 6.58
N PHE A 374 -13.24 -2.58 6.64
CA PHE A 374 -12.47 -2.06 7.77
C PHE A 374 -13.23 -2.27 9.07
N SER A 375 -12.53 -2.83 10.06
CA SER A 375 -13.10 -3.01 11.40
C SER A 375 -13.31 -1.66 12.09
N ARG A 376 -13.78 -1.70 13.33
CA ARG A 376 -14.20 -0.51 14.10
C ARG A 376 -13.07 0.48 14.44
N GLY A 377 -11.82 0.18 14.08
CA GLY A 377 -10.68 1.08 14.26
C GLY A 377 -10.71 2.26 13.29
N ASP A 378 -10.27 3.43 13.79
CA ASP A 378 -10.20 4.67 13.00
C ASP A 378 -8.90 4.80 12.18
N GLU A 379 -7.97 3.84 12.32
CA GLU A 379 -6.62 3.95 11.78
C GLU A 379 -6.61 4.04 10.26
N TYR A 380 -7.39 3.21 9.56
CA TYR A 380 -7.49 3.28 8.09
C TYR A 380 -8.09 4.58 7.56
N TYR A 381 -8.77 5.35 8.41
CA TYR A 381 -9.35 6.64 8.05
C TYR A 381 -8.44 7.82 8.40
N THR A 382 -7.45 7.60 9.26
CA THR A 382 -6.69 8.69 9.91
C THR A 382 -5.18 8.59 9.75
N CYS A 383 -4.58 7.39 9.71
CA CYS A 383 -3.13 7.24 9.77
C CYS A 383 -2.55 6.01 9.04
N ILE A 384 -3.38 5.10 8.53
CA ILE A 384 -2.95 3.91 7.77
C ILE A 384 -3.57 3.95 6.38
N ALA A 385 -2.77 3.70 5.35
CA ALA A 385 -3.27 3.46 4.00
C ALA A 385 -3.44 1.96 3.74
N SER A 386 -4.59 1.59 3.19
CA SER A 386 -4.92 0.19 2.91
C SER A 386 -4.47 -0.25 1.52
N SER A 387 -3.82 -1.41 1.45
CA SER A 387 -3.50 -2.06 0.18
C SER A 387 -4.72 -2.48 -0.63
N SER A 388 -5.87 -2.70 0.02
CA SER A 388 -7.12 -2.99 -0.67
C SER A 388 -7.54 -1.85 -1.59
N CYS A 389 -7.25 -0.61 -1.21
CA CYS A 389 -7.66 0.56 -1.99
C CYS A 389 -6.86 0.67 -3.30
N HIS A 390 -5.53 0.63 -3.24
CA HIS A 390 -4.72 0.70 -4.47
C HIS A 390 -4.83 -0.59 -5.30
N SER A 391 -4.91 -1.77 -4.67
CA SER A 391 -5.01 -3.06 -5.38
C SER A 391 -6.28 -3.12 -6.24
N ALA A 392 -7.40 -2.61 -5.71
CA ALA A 392 -8.64 -2.52 -6.45
C ALA A 392 -8.52 -1.63 -7.69
N MET A 393 -7.87 -0.46 -7.54
CA MET A 393 -7.66 0.46 -8.65
C MET A 393 -6.70 -0.12 -9.69
N GLN A 394 -5.63 -0.79 -9.27
CA GLN A 394 -4.72 -1.51 -10.17
C GLN A 394 -5.45 -2.56 -11.01
N CYS A 395 -6.44 -3.24 -10.43
CA CYS A 395 -7.22 -4.29 -11.05
C CYS A 395 -8.44 -3.81 -11.86
N ASN A 396 -8.73 -2.51 -11.91
CA ASN A 396 -10.00 -1.98 -12.43
C ASN A 396 -11.24 -2.60 -11.75
N VAL A 397 -11.16 -2.84 -10.45
CA VAL A 397 -12.27 -3.40 -9.66
C VAL A 397 -12.80 -2.31 -8.73
N PRO A 398 -14.11 -1.99 -8.78
CA PRO A 398 -14.66 -0.94 -7.94
C PRO A 398 -14.66 -1.33 -6.47
N LEU A 399 -14.39 -0.34 -5.61
CA LEU A 399 -14.47 -0.49 -4.16
C LEU A 399 -15.89 -0.17 -3.67
N LEU A 400 -16.46 -1.01 -2.82
CA LEU A 400 -17.65 -0.67 -2.05
C LEU A 400 -17.25 0.07 -0.78
N VAL A 401 -17.49 1.37 -0.75
CA VAL A 401 -16.94 2.28 0.27
C VAL A 401 -18.01 3.13 0.91
N THR A 402 -17.72 3.66 2.10
CA THR A 402 -18.54 4.69 2.73
C THR A 402 -18.08 6.08 2.27
N ARG A 403 -18.93 7.10 2.49
CA ARG A 403 -18.54 8.51 2.30
C ARG A 403 -17.29 8.88 3.12
N ARG A 404 -17.21 8.38 4.37
CA ARG A 404 -16.05 8.59 5.25
C ARG A 404 -14.75 8.07 4.64
N LEU A 405 -14.77 6.85 4.07
CA LEU A 405 -13.59 6.30 3.40
C LEU A 405 -13.21 7.17 2.20
N ARG A 406 -14.19 7.58 1.40
CA ARG A 406 -13.98 8.49 0.27
C ARG A 406 -13.30 9.78 0.71
N GLU A 407 -13.78 10.42 1.78
CA GLU A 407 -13.19 11.65 2.32
C GLU A 407 -11.75 11.46 2.85
N SER A 408 -11.42 10.30 3.41
CA SER A 408 -10.05 9.97 3.86
C SER A 408 -9.10 9.71 2.69
N TYR A 409 -9.50 8.86 1.75
CA TYR A 409 -8.72 8.49 0.56
C TYR A 409 -9.06 9.46 -0.57
N THR A 410 -8.53 10.68 -0.47
CA THR A 410 -8.90 11.81 -1.33
C THR A 410 -8.67 11.55 -2.81
N TYR A 411 -7.73 10.67 -3.16
CA TYR A 411 -7.46 10.28 -4.54
C TYR A 411 -8.58 9.46 -5.19
N LEU A 412 -9.43 8.77 -4.42
CA LEU A 412 -10.54 7.97 -4.97
C LEU A 412 -11.63 8.86 -5.59
N GLU A 413 -12.37 8.35 -6.57
CA GLU A 413 -13.48 9.07 -7.23
C GLU A 413 -14.74 8.18 -7.30
N ASP A 414 -15.92 8.80 -7.39
CA ASP A 414 -17.20 8.08 -7.56
C ASP A 414 -17.25 7.31 -8.89
N SER A 415 -16.48 7.76 -9.90
CA SER A 415 -16.31 7.11 -11.20
C SER A 415 -15.65 5.72 -11.13
N VAL A 416 -14.98 5.39 -10.02
CA VAL A 416 -14.28 4.11 -9.81
C VAL A 416 -14.66 3.43 -8.48
N THR A 417 -15.60 4.01 -7.72
CA THR A 417 -16.07 3.48 -6.44
C THR A 417 -17.59 3.38 -6.38
N ILE A 418 -18.10 2.54 -5.48
CA ILE A 418 -19.51 2.41 -5.15
C ILE A 418 -19.67 2.98 -3.74
N VAL A 419 -20.29 4.15 -3.63
CA VAL A 419 -20.48 4.81 -2.33
C VAL A 419 -21.79 4.34 -1.71
N ARG A 420 -21.70 3.53 -0.65
CA ARG A 420 -22.85 3.10 0.15
C ARG A 420 -23.14 4.07 1.31
N PRO A 421 -24.41 4.21 1.73
CA PRO A 421 -24.73 4.80 3.01
C PRO A 421 -24.07 4.02 4.15
N GLN A 422 -23.58 4.73 5.18
CA GLN A 422 -22.96 4.11 6.36
C GLN A 422 -23.97 3.30 7.20
N ALA A 423 -25.25 3.68 7.13
CA ALA A 423 -26.33 3.06 7.92
C ALA A 423 -26.72 1.65 7.48
N ILE A 424 -26.26 1.19 6.30
CA ILE A 424 -26.44 -0.19 5.85
C ILE A 424 -25.09 -0.90 5.79
N SER A 425 -25.04 -2.19 6.09
CA SER A 425 -23.81 -2.97 5.98
C SER A 425 -23.39 -3.23 4.53
N GLU A 426 -22.14 -3.67 4.32
CA GLU A 426 -21.67 -4.05 2.99
C GLU A 426 -22.52 -5.17 2.39
N ILE A 427 -22.93 -6.16 3.19
CA ILE A 427 -23.76 -7.26 2.73
C ILE A 427 -25.15 -6.78 2.30
N GLN A 428 -25.75 -5.86 3.05
CA GLN A 428 -27.02 -5.24 2.65
C GLN A 428 -26.87 -4.46 1.34
N ALA A 429 -25.82 -3.65 1.21
CA ALA A 429 -25.54 -2.93 -0.04
C ALA A 429 -25.33 -3.86 -1.23
N ILE A 430 -24.59 -4.96 -1.05
CA ILE A 430 -24.40 -5.99 -2.09
C ILE A 430 -25.74 -6.64 -2.46
N LYS A 431 -26.58 -7.01 -1.49
CA LYS A 431 -27.90 -7.59 -1.76
C LYS A 431 -28.75 -6.65 -2.61
N VAL A 432 -28.82 -5.37 -2.23
CA VAL A 432 -29.56 -4.34 -2.95
C VAL A 432 -29.06 -4.18 -4.39
N LEU A 433 -27.74 -4.14 -4.58
CA LEU A 433 -27.11 -4.04 -5.92
C LEU A 433 -27.31 -5.31 -6.76
N ARG A 434 -27.47 -6.47 -6.13
CA ARG A 434 -27.73 -7.76 -6.79
C ARG A 434 -29.17 -7.92 -7.22
N THR A 435 -30.12 -7.57 -6.35
CA THR A 435 -31.55 -7.85 -6.56
C THR A 435 -32.30 -6.68 -7.16
N GLY A 436 -31.78 -5.45 -7.03
CA GLY A 436 -32.53 -4.24 -7.37
C GLY A 436 -33.69 -3.96 -6.40
N VAL A 437 -33.77 -4.67 -5.28
CA VAL A 437 -34.84 -4.53 -4.28
C VAL A 437 -34.40 -3.56 -3.19
N MET A 438 -35.17 -2.48 -3.01
CA MET A 438 -34.98 -1.51 -1.93
C MET A 438 -35.32 -2.15 -0.58
N PRO A 439 -34.48 -2.01 0.46
CA PRO A 439 -34.85 -2.43 1.80
C PRO A 439 -35.85 -1.43 2.41
N GLU A 440 -36.69 -1.91 3.32
CA GLU A 440 -37.54 -1.04 4.13
C GLU A 440 -36.67 -0.18 5.05
N VAL A 441 -36.83 1.15 4.97
CA VAL A 441 -36.08 2.12 5.77
C VAL A 441 -37.00 3.26 6.21
N ASP A 442 -36.91 3.66 7.48
CA ASP A 442 -37.77 4.70 8.06
C ASP A 442 -37.26 6.14 7.83
N SER A 443 -36.20 6.30 7.02
CA SER A 443 -35.55 7.59 6.77
C SER A 443 -35.55 7.93 5.27
N PRO A 444 -36.27 8.99 4.85
CA PRO A 444 -36.25 9.44 3.45
C PRO A 444 -34.85 9.79 2.94
N THR A 445 -33.98 10.30 3.81
CA THR A 445 -32.58 10.59 3.47
C THR A 445 -31.80 9.30 3.17
N LEU A 446 -31.98 8.27 4.00
CA LEU A 446 -31.34 6.97 3.78
C LEU A 446 -31.87 6.31 2.51
N GLU A 447 -33.19 6.34 2.30
CA GLU A 447 -33.82 5.80 1.09
C GLU A 447 -33.24 6.46 -0.17
N ASN A 448 -33.11 7.79 -0.17
CA ASN A 448 -32.51 8.53 -1.28
C ASN A 448 -31.04 8.15 -1.50
N ASP A 449 -30.25 7.96 -0.43
CA ASP A 449 -28.85 7.53 -0.53
C ASP A 449 -28.74 6.12 -1.12
N ILE A 450 -29.62 5.18 -0.72
CA ILE A 450 -29.68 3.83 -1.27
C ILE A 450 -30.10 3.88 -2.74
N ARG A 451 -31.10 4.70 -3.09
CA ARG A 451 -31.56 4.87 -4.48
C ARG A 451 -30.45 5.42 -5.37
N ARG A 452 -29.66 6.39 -4.89
CA ARG A 452 -28.48 6.90 -5.62
C ARG A 452 -27.45 5.80 -5.86
N MET A 453 -27.14 5.00 -4.84
CA MET A 453 -26.24 3.84 -4.97
C MET A 453 -26.77 2.83 -6.00
N MET A 454 -28.07 2.52 -5.97
CA MET A 454 -28.72 1.61 -6.93
C MET A 454 -28.66 2.13 -8.36
N VAL A 455 -28.99 3.41 -8.57
CA VAL A 455 -28.97 4.06 -9.89
C VAL A 455 -27.55 4.10 -10.45
N GLY A 456 -26.54 4.39 -9.62
CA GLY A 456 -25.14 4.34 -10.02
C GLY A 456 -24.64 2.92 -10.31
N GLY A 457 -25.31 1.91 -9.75
CA GLY A 457 -24.97 0.50 -9.91
C GLY A 457 -23.58 0.14 -9.41
N TRP A 458 -23.16 -1.10 -9.67
CA TRP A 458 -21.85 -1.62 -9.24
C TRP A 458 -20.80 -1.61 -10.35
N ARG A 459 -21.21 -1.52 -11.62
CA ARG A 459 -20.29 -1.59 -12.77
C ARG A 459 -19.61 -0.25 -12.99
N ARG A 460 -18.31 -0.27 -13.30
CA ARG A 460 -17.56 0.88 -13.79
C ARG A 460 -16.90 0.49 -15.11
N SER A 461 -16.89 1.40 -16.06
CA SER A 461 -16.31 1.17 -17.39
C SER A 461 -14.78 1.21 -17.33
N THR A 462 -14.14 0.49 -18.25
CA THR A 462 -12.68 0.57 -18.42
C THR A 462 -12.23 2.02 -18.66
N SER A 463 -12.97 2.79 -19.46
CA SER A 463 -12.67 4.21 -19.70
C SER A 463 -12.72 5.08 -18.45
N GLN A 464 -13.61 4.78 -17.49
CA GLN A 464 -13.64 5.49 -16.22
C GLN A 464 -12.39 5.21 -15.38
N PHE A 465 -11.96 3.94 -15.33
CA PHE A 465 -10.70 3.58 -14.66
C PHE A 465 -9.48 4.17 -15.36
N ASP A 466 -9.43 4.13 -16.70
CA ASP A 466 -8.29 4.66 -17.45
C ASP A 466 -8.14 6.18 -17.24
N ALA A 467 -9.24 6.93 -17.31
CA ALA A 467 -9.23 8.37 -17.03
C ALA A 467 -8.85 8.69 -15.58
N PHE A 468 -9.33 7.88 -14.63
CA PHE A 468 -8.95 7.99 -13.23
C PHE A 468 -7.45 7.75 -13.02
N LYS A 469 -6.92 6.63 -13.53
CA LYS A 469 -5.50 6.27 -13.41
C LYS A 469 -4.60 7.31 -14.04
N GLN A 470 -4.96 7.82 -15.22
CA GLN A 470 -4.18 8.84 -15.91
C GLN A 470 -3.98 10.09 -15.06
N LYS A 471 -5.03 10.59 -14.39
CA LYS A 471 -4.92 11.73 -13.47
C LYS A 471 -3.95 11.47 -12.31
N ILE A 472 -3.96 10.25 -11.76
CA ILE A 472 -3.03 9.87 -10.69
C ILE A 472 -1.61 9.78 -11.24
N TRP A 473 -1.44 9.19 -12.42
CA TRP A 473 -0.14 9.05 -13.05
C TRP A 473 0.50 10.38 -13.43
N ASP A 474 -0.29 11.34 -13.91
CA ASP A 474 0.21 12.68 -14.22
C ASP A 474 0.74 13.36 -12.95
N LYS A 475 0.01 13.27 -11.83
CA LYS A 475 0.46 13.79 -10.53
C LYS A 475 1.71 13.09 -10.00
N ASN A 476 1.79 11.77 -10.15
CA ASN A 476 2.98 11.01 -9.77
C ASN A 476 4.18 11.35 -10.68
N ASP A 477 3.98 11.50 -11.99
CA ASP A 477 5.02 11.90 -12.95
C ASP A 477 5.53 13.32 -12.62
N GLU A 478 4.65 14.26 -12.26
CA GLU A 478 5.02 15.59 -11.78
C GLU A 478 5.85 15.53 -10.49
N LEU A 479 5.41 14.75 -9.50
CA LEU A 479 6.16 14.53 -8.26
C LEU A 479 7.55 13.95 -8.56
N VAL A 480 7.62 12.88 -9.35
CA VAL A 480 8.89 12.23 -9.68
C VAL A 480 9.80 13.18 -10.44
N THR A 481 9.26 14.02 -11.33
CA THR A 481 10.05 15.07 -11.98
C THR A 481 10.67 16.03 -10.96
N ARG A 482 9.89 16.55 -10.01
CA ARG A 482 10.41 17.41 -8.92
C ARG A 482 11.47 16.71 -8.09
N VAL A 483 11.23 15.46 -7.72
CA VAL A 483 12.19 14.63 -6.97
C VAL A 483 13.50 14.52 -7.74
N LEU A 484 13.46 14.20 -9.03
CA LEU A 484 14.68 14.07 -9.83
C LEU A 484 15.40 15.41 -10.05
N CYS A 485 14.66 16.54 -10.01
CA CYS A 485 15.23 17.89 -9.99
C CYS A 485 15.75 18.35 -8.62
N GLY A 486 15.48 17.58 -7.56
CA GLY A 486 15.91 17.91 -6.20
C GLY A 486 15.04 18.92 -5.45
N GLU A 487 13.84 19.22 -5.97
CA GLU A 487 12.89 20.21 -5.43
C GLU A 487 12.11 19.67 -4.21
#